data_AF-A0A4S4DW89-F1
#
_entry.id   AF-A0A4S4DW89-F1
#
_cell.length_a   1.000
_cell.length_b   1.000
_cell.length_c   1.000
_cell.angle_alpha   90.00
_cell.angle_beta   90.00
_cell.angle_gamma   90.00
#
_symmetry.space_group_name_H-M   'P 1'
#
loop_
_entity.id
_entity.type
_entity.pdbx_description
1 polymer ?
#
loop_
_entity_poly.entity_id
_entity_poly.type
_entity_poly.pdbx_seq_one_letter_code
_entity_poly.pdbx_strand_id
1 'polypeptide(L)'
;MIELEKPMLTFNPYGGKMAKITPSAKPFPHRAGIICKIQYATNWKENDVKESEHYVNLTIMLHTYMTPFVSKPPREAYFNYRDLDLGINHNGHGSYFEGAAYGDKYFKHNFKRLVHIKTKIDPDNFFRHEQSIPTLPS
;
A
#
# COMPACT_ATOMS: atom_id res chain seq x y z
N MET A 1 18.06 -20.30 -1.45
CA MET A 1 16.72 -20.80 -1.84
C MET A 1 15.83 -20.62 -0.63
N ILE A 2 14.70 -19.93 -0.74
CA ILE A 2 13.74 -19.82 0.36
C ILE A 2 12.64 -20.84 0.08
N GLU A 3 12.40 -21.74 1.03
CA GLU A 3 11.30 -22.69 0.99
C GLU A 3 10.27 -22.25 2.03
N LEU A 4 9.05 -21.95 1.57
CA LEU A 4 7.94 -21.50 2.42
C LEU A 4 6.73 -22.39 2.08
N GLU A 5 6.21 -23.11 3.07
CA GLU A 5 5.15 -24.11 2.82
C GLU A 5 3.75 -23.50 2.61
N LYS A 6 3.52 -22.24 3.01
CA LYS A 6 2.18 -21.63 3.10
C LYS A 6 1.95 -20.36 2.28
N PRO A 7 2.88 -19.39 2.21
CA PRO A 7 2.67 -18.17 1.44
C PRO A 7 2.44 -18.45 -0.05
N MET A 8 1.41 -17.83 -0.61
CA MET A 8 1.09 -17.91 -2.03
C MET A 8 1.49 -16.64 -2.76
N LEU A 9 1.94 -16.78 -4.01
CA LEU A 9 2.21 -15.68 -4.92
C LEU A 9 1.16 -15.67 -6.04
N THR A 10 0.39 -14.59 -6.12
CA THR A 10 -0.59 -14.40 -7.19
C THR A 10 -0.14 -13.30 -8.14
N PHE A 11 -0.01 -13.63 -9.42
CA PHE A 11 0.40 -12.71 -10.49
C PHE A 11 -0.82 -12.24 -11.28
N ASN A 12 -0.98 -10.93 -11.38
CA ASN A 12 -2.01 -10.31 -12.22
C ASN A 12 -1.33 -9.48 -13.32
N PRO A 13 -1.40 -9.88 -14.60
CA PRO A 13 -0.76 -9.15 -15.68
C PRO A 13 -1.40 -7.76 -15.86
N TYR A 14 -0.56 -6.76 -16.09
CA TYR A 14 -0.96 -5.39 -16.44
C TYR A 14 -0.69 -5.15 -17.93
N GLY A 15 -0.91 -3.91 -18.41
CA GLY A 15 -0.88 -3.58 -19.83
C GLY A 15 -2.29 -3.33 -20.37
N GLY A 16 -2.52 -3.59 -21.66
CA GLY A 16 -3.84 -3.46 -22.29
C GLY A 16 -4.53 -2.12 -21.98
N LYS A 17 -5.77 -2.18 -21.48
CA LYS A 17 -6.52 -0.97 -21.10
C LYS A 17 -5.90 -0.22 -19.93
N MET A 18 -5.23 -0.90 -19.00
CA MET A 18 -4.58 -0.25 -17.85
C MET A 18 -3.45 0.68 -18.27
N ALA A 19 -2.70 0.33 -19.33
CA ALA A 19 -1.64 1.17 -19.87
C ALA A 19 -2.16 2.40 -20.65
N LYS A 20 -3.42 2.39 -21.08
CA LYS A 20 -4.03 3.50 -21.84
C LYS A 20 -4.65 4.59 -20.95
N ILE A 21 -4.83 4.32 -19.66
CA ILE A 21 -5.41 5.28 -18.70
C ILE A 21 -4.28 6.11 -18.11
N THR A 22 -4.42 7.43 -18.09
CA THR A 22 -3.42 8.30 -17.47
C THR A 22 -3.33 8.02 -15.96
N PRO A 23 -2.13 8.00 -15.37
CA PRO A 23 -1.96 7.78 -13.93
C PRO A 23 -2.77 8.73 -13.03
N SER A 24 -3.07 9.95 -13.50
CA SER A 24 -3.82 10.97 -12.76
C SER A 24 -5.34 10.97 -13.01
N ALA A 25 -5.84 10.10 -13.90
CA ALA A 25 -7.27 10.02 -14.21
C ALA A 25 -8.14 9.62 -13.00
N LYS A 26 -7.57 8.83 -12.09
CA LYS A 26 -8.20 8.34 -10.85
C LYS A 26 -7.14 8.29 -9.74
N PRO A 27 -7.53 8.18 -8.46
CA PRO A 27 -6.57 8.07 -7.36
C PRO A 27 -5.53 6.96 -7.55
N PHE A 28 -5.95 5.80 -8.09
CA PHE A 28 -5.07 4.67 -8.39
C PHE A 28 -4.09 4.97 -9.55
N PRO A 29 -2.78 5.06 -9.28
CA PRO A 29 -1.80 5.62 -10.23
C PRO A 29 -1.04 4.56 -11.05
N HIS A 30 -1.11 3.28 -10.69
CA HIS A 30 -0.26 2.23 -11.26
C HIS A 30 -0.79 1.80 -12.64
N ARG A 31 -0.28 2.42 -13.71
CA ARG A 31 -0.80 2.31 -15.10
C ARG A 31 0.27 1.83 -16.07
N ALA A 32 0.61 2.63 -17.08
CA ALA A 32 1.64 2.32 -18.06
C ALA A 32 3.01 2.05 -17.37
N GLY A 33 3.78 1.10 -17.91
CA GLY A 33 5.07 0.69 -17.36
C GLY A 33 5.02 -0.43 -16.31
N ILE A 34 3.84 -0.80 -15.83
CA ILE A 34 3.67 -1.95 -14.91
C ILE A 34 3.45 -3.23 -15.72
N ILE A 35 4.29 -4.25 -15.49
CA ILE A 35 4.19 -5.56 -16.16
C ILE A 35 3.14 -6.44 -15.47
N CYS A 36 3.19 -6.51 -14.14
CA CYS A 36 2.21 -7.24 -13.34
C CYS A 36 2.12 -6.66 -11.92
N LYS A 37 1.01 -6.98 -11.24
CA LYS A 37 0.87 -6.83 -9.78
C LYS A 37 1.04 -8.21 -9.15
N ILE A 38 1.88 -8.29 -8.12
CA ILE A 38 2.13 -9.51 -7.37
C ILE A 38 1.54 -9.34 -5.97
N GLN A 39 0.74 -10.31 -5.52
CA GLN A 39 0.25 -10.38 -4.14
C GLN A 39 0.92 -11.56 -3.42
N TYR A 40 1.43 -11.29 -2.22
CA TYR A 40 1.88 -12.29 -1.27
C TYR A 40 0.77 -12.45 -0.23
N ALA A 41 0.24 -13.65 -0.08
CA ALA A 41 -0.84 -13.91 0.87
C ALA A 41 -0.65 -15.25 1.55
N THR A 42 -0.89 -15.28 2.85
CA THR A 42 -0.87 -16.49 3.65
C THR A 42 -2.21 -16.60 4.36
N ASN A 43 -2.91 -17.70 4.17
CA ASN A 43 -4.16 -18.01 4.85
C ASN A 43 -3.94 -19.22 5.75
N TRP A 44 -4.53 -19.21 6.93
CA TRP A 44 -4.46 -20.29 7.90
C TRP A 44 -5.82 -20.46 8.59
N LYS A 45 -6.05 -21.60 9.24
CA LYS A 45 -7.32 -21.92 9.92
C LYS A 45 -7.20 -21.83 11.44
N GLU A 46 -5.98 -21.94 11.93
CA GLU A 46 -5.62 -22.04 13.33
C GLU A 46 -5.79 -20.67 14.00
N ASN A 47 -6.49 -20.61 15.13
CA ASN A 47 -6.69 -19.36 15.88
C ASN A 47 -5.68 -19.16 17.02
N ASP A 48 -4.52 -19.81 16.93
CA ASP A 48 -3.45 -19.64 17.92
C ASP A 48 -2.58 -18.42 17.57
N VAL A 49 -2.24 -17.61 18.58
CA VAL A 49 -1.49 -16.36 18.39
C VAL A 49 -0.10 -16.64 17.84
N LYS A 50 0.61 -17.67 18.33
CA LYS A 50 1.98 -17.98 17.88
C LYS A 50 1.99 -18.45 16.43
N GLU A 51 1.01 -19.25 16.05
CA GLU A 51 0.82 -19.67 14.66
C GLU A 51 0.53 -18.46 13.76
N SER A 52 -0.31 -17.51 14.20
CA SER A 52 -0.58 -16.29 13.43
C SER A 52 0.67 -15.43 13.20
N GLU A 53 1.50 -15.24 14.23
CA GLU A 53 2.78 -14.53 14.12
C GLU A 53 3.74 -15.23 13.17
N HIS A 54 3.80 -16.56 13.22
CA HIS A 54 4.61 -17.36 12.30
C HIS A 54 4.20 -17.12 10.84
N TYR A 55 2.92 -17.22 10.50
CA TYR A 55 2.43 -17.03 9.12
C TYR A 55 2.59 -15.60 8.61
N VAL A 56 2.40 -14.60 9.47
CA VAL A 56 2.70 -13.20 9.14
C VAL A 56 4.18 -13.04 8.83
N ASN A 57 5.08 -13.58 9.67
CA ASN A 57 6.52 -13.52 9.46
C ASN A 57 6.96 -14.19 8.16
N LEU A 58 6.39 -15.34 7.77
CA LEU A 58 6.68 -15.96 6.47
C LEU A 58 6.31 -15.03 5.30
N THR A 59 5.20 -14.31 5.41
CA THR A 59 4.75 -13.34 4.39
C THR A 59 5.71 -12.15 4.30
N ILE A 60 6.14 -11.62 5.45
CA ILE A 60 7.13 -10.53 5.54
C ILE A 60 8.47 -10.96 4.97
N MET A 61 8.93 -12.19 5.27
CA MET A 61 10.16 -12.75 4.71
C MET A 61 10.11 -12.82 3.18
N LEU A 62 9.02 -13.34 2.62
CA LEU A 62 8.82 -13.39 1.17
C LEU A 62 8.78 -11.99 0.54
N HIS A 63 8.03 -11.07 1.15
CA HIS A 63 7.96 -9.67 0.71
C HIS A 63 9.34 -9.01 0.73
N THR A 64 10.13 -9.24 1.79
CA THR A 64 11.50 -8.72 1.95
C THR A 64 12.44 -9.31 0.91
N TYR A 65 12.37 -10.61 0.65
CA TYR A 65 13.16 -11.27 -0.39
C TYR A 65 12.89 -10.70 -1.78
N MET A 66 11.65 -10.30 -2.07
CA MET A 66 11.26 -9.77 -3.37
C MET A 66 11.69 -8.32 -3.63
N THR A 67 12.23 -7.62 -2.62
CA THR A 67 12.62 -6.20 -2.69
C THR A 67 13.47 -5.81 -3.92
N PRO A 68 14.52 -6.55 -4.33
CA PRO A 68 15.36 -6.12 -5.44
C PRO A 68 14.68 -6.26 -6.81
N PHE A 69 13.60 -7.05 -6.91
CA PHE A 69 12.93 -7.42 -8.16
C PHE A 69 11.65 -6.63 -8.48
N VAL A 70 11.16 -5.84 -7.53
CA VAL A 70 9.93 -5.05 -7.66
C VAL A 70 10.22 -3.56 -7.85
N SER A 71 9.17 -2.75 -7.97
CA SER A 71 9.26 -1.29 -8.16
C SER A 71 10.11 -0.59 -7.08
N LYS A 72 10.87 0.42 -7.50
CA LYS A 72 11.70 1.30 -6.66
C LYS A 72 12.18 2.53 -7.48
N PRO A 73 12.33 3.74 -6.90
CA PRO A 73 11.64 4.35 -5.75
C PRO A 73 10.39 5.19 -6.16
N PRO A 74 9.25 5.10 -5.44
CA PRO A 74 8.99 4.27 -4.26
C PRO A 74 8.71 2.80 -4.63
N ARG A 75 8.76 1.92 -3.63
CA ARG A 75 8.16 0.58 -3.72
C ARG A 75 6.63 0.73 -3.66
N GLU A 76 6.00 0.53 -4.81
CA GLU A 76 4.57 0.78 -5.02
C GLU A 76 3.69 -0.25 -4.29
N ALA A 77 2.54 0.19 -3.80
CA ALA A 77 1.59 -0.63 -3.05
C ALA A 77 0.15 -0.39 -3.53
N TYR A 78 -0.77 -1.32 -3.25
CA TYR A 78 -2.17 -1.21 -3.65
C TYR A 78 -3.09 -1.02 -2.45
N PHE A 79 -3.77 0.13 -2.37
CA PHE A 79 -4.55 0.53 -1.20
C PHE A 79 -5.61 -0.48 -0.71
N ASN A 80 -6.22 -1.25 -1.63
CA ASN A 80 -7.21 -2.26 -1.22
C ASN A 80 -6.59 -3.46 -0.50
N TYR A 81 -5.27 -3.61 -0.53
CA TYR A 81 -4.51 -4.54 0.30
C TYR A 81 -3.76 -3.69 1.33
N ARG A 82 -4.51 -3.20 2.34
CA ARG A 82 -3.95 -2.33 3.38
C ARG A 82 -2.86 -3.06 4.14
N ASP A 83 -1.70 -2.43 4.21
CA ASP A 83 -0.49 -2.94 4.84
C ASP A 83 0.04 -1.88 5.81
N LEU A 84 -0.14 -2.13 7.11
CA LEU A 84 0.28 -1.20 8.17
C LEU A 84 1.82 -1.16 8.33
N ASP A 85 2.55 -2.15 7.81
CA ASP A 85 4.02 -2.17 7.82
C ASP A 85 4.61 -1.08 6.90
N LEU A 86 3.80 -0.53 5.99
CA LEU A 86 4.18 0.63 5.17
C LEU A 86 4.22 1.95 5.96
N GLY A 87 3.72 1.95 7.20
CA GLY A 87 3.61 3.10 8.07
C GLY A 87 2.17 3.38 8.47
N ILE A 88 2.01 4.00 9.64
CA ILE A 88 0.73 4.44 10.18
C ILE A 88 0.76 5.94 10.47
N ASN A 89 -0.41 6.51 10.66
CA ASN A 89 -0.64 7.91 11.01
C ASN A 89 -1.37 7.99 12.36
N HIS A 90 -0.77 8.69 13.30
CA HIS A 90 -1.32 8.92 14.64
C HIS A 90 -2.32 10.09 14.68
N ASN A 91 -2.49 10.78 13.55
CA ASN A 91 -3.39 11.89 13.33
C ASN A 91 -3.10 13.12 14.23
N GLY A 92 -1.83 13.31 14.59
CA GLY A 92 -1.34 14.49 15.33
C GLY A 92 -0.70 15.55 14.43
N HIS A 93 0.11 16.42 15.03
CA HIS A 93 0.80 17.53 14.34
C HIS A 93 1.66 17.07 13.14
N GLY A 94 2.17 15.83 13.16
CA GLY A 94 2.97 15.23 12.08
C GLY A 94 2.16 14.49 11.00
N SER A 95 0.83 14.53 11.03
CA SER A 95 -0.06 13.67 10.24
C SER A 95 0.19 13.72 8.73
N TYR A 96 0.51 14.89 8.18
CA TYR A 96 0.85 15.00 6.75
C TYR A 96 2.09 14.18 6.38
N PHE A 97 3.15 14.24 7.20
CA PHE A 97 4.41 13.56 6.95
C PHE A 97 4.31 12.05 7.18
N GLU A 98 3.66 11.64 8.27
CA GLU A 98 3.33 10.23 8.52
C GLU A 98 2.48 9.66 7.38
N GLY A 99 1.48 10.42 6.93
CA GLY A 99 0.61 10.05 5.83
C GLY A 99 1.31 9.94 4.48
N ALA A 100 2.30 10.79 4.22
CA ALA A 100 3.07 10.75 2.98
C ALA A 100 3.89 9.47 2.84
N ALA A 101 4.37 8.89 3.95
CA ALA A 101 5.21 7.69 3.95
C ALA A 101 4.55 6.48 3.26
N TYR A 102 3.26 6.22 3.54
CA TYR A 102 2.47 5.21 2.82
C TYR A 102 1.72 5.80 1.62
N GLY A 103 1.34 7.08 1.67
CA GLY A 103 0.59 7.76 0.63
C GLY A 103 1.30 7.77 -0.72
N ASP A 104 2.60 8.00 -0.74
CA ASP A 104 3.40 7.97 -1.97
C ASP A 104 3.49 6.55 -2.58
N LYS A 105 3.47 5.51 -1.75
CA LYS A 105 3.46 4.12 -2.20
C LYS A 105 2.12 3.73 -2.84
N TYR A 106 1.01 4.17 -2.24
CA TYR A 106 -0.34 3.85 -2.73
C TYR A 106 -0.79 4.73 -3.91
N PHE A 107 -0.49 6.02 -3.86
CA PHE A 107 -1.10 7.02 -4.74
C PHE A 107 -0.07 7.81 -5.58
N LYS A 108 1.23 7.65 -5.36
CA LYS A 108 2.29 8.38 -6.06
C LYS A 108 1.97 9.89 -6.07
N HIS A 109 2.17 10.56 -7.20
CA HIS A 109 1.86 11.98 -7.38
C HIS A 109 0.39 12.35 -7.12
N ASN A 110 -0.56 11.40 -7.10
CA ASN A 110 -1.95 11.70 -6.79
C ASN A 110 -2.18 11.99 -5.30
N PHE A 111 -1.26 11.62 -4.41
CA PHE A 111 -1.39 11.82 -2.96
C PHE A 111 -1.66 13.29 -2.61
N LYS A 112 -0.90 14.23 -3.18
CA LYS A 112 -1.07 15.67 -2.93
C LYS A 112 -2.48 16.17 -3.29
N ARG A 113 -3.01 15.72 -4.42
CA ARG A 113 -4.39 16.05 -4.85
C ARG A 113 -5.42 15.49 -3.87
N LEU A 114 -5.21 14.28 -3.36
CA LEU A 114 -6.10 13.66 -2.36
C LEU A 114 -6.10 14.43 -1.04
N VAL A 115 -4.93 14.83 -0.54
CA VAL A 115 -4.79 15.66 0.68
C VAL A 115 -5.53 16.99 0.52
N HIS A 116 -5.39 17.65 -0.64
CA HIS A 116 -6.09 18.91 -0.90
C HIS A 116 -7.62 18.73 -0.88
N ILE A 117 -8.12 17.67 -1.51
CA ILE A 117 -9.56 17.35 -1.50
C ILE A 117 -10.02 17.05 -0.07
N LYS A 118 -9.31 16.18 0.65
CA LYS A 118 -9.60 15.81 2.04
C LYS A 118 -9.71 17.04 2.95
N THR A 119 -8.74 17.95 2.87
CA THR A 119 -8.72 19.22 3.61
C THR A 119 -9.96 20.07 3.35
N LYS A 120 -10.46 20.07 2.11
CA LYS A 120 -11.64 20.86 1.73
C LYS A 120 -12.95 20.24 2.20
N ILE A 121 -13.08 18.91 2.13
CA ILE A 121 -14.35 18.21 2.40
C ILE A 121 -14.50 17.75 3.85
N ASP A 122 -13.39 17.59 4.56
CA ASP A 122 -13.33 17.13 5.95
C ASP A 122 -12.16 17.82 6.68
N PRO A 123 -12.26 19.14 6.90
CA PRO A 123 -11.19 19.95 7.48
C PRO A 123 -10.81 19.53 8.91
N ASP A 124 -11.79 19.05 9.71
CA ASP A 124 -11.58 18.56 11.08
C ASP A 124 -11.04 17.12 11.11
N ASN A 125 -10.82 16.52 9.93
CA ASN A 125 -10.33 15.17 9.74
C ASN A 125 -11.17 14.13 10.53
N PHE A 126 -12.49 14.27 10.51
CA PHE A 126 -13.42 13.38 11.23
C PHE A 126 -13.34 11.94 10.70
N PHE A 127 -13.30 11.77 9.37
CA PHE A 127 -13.21 10.46 8.73
C PHE A 127 -11.76 10.00 8.63
N ARG A 128 -11.23 9.44 9.71
CA ARG A 128 -9.83 9.04 9.82
C ARG A 128 -9.62 7.61 10.33
N HIS A 129 -8.49 7.03 9.96
CA HIS A 129 -7.94 5.77 10.49
C HIS A 129 -6.40 5.80 10.35
N GLU A 130 -5.72 4.72 10.71
CA GLU A 130 -4.24 4.63 10.78
C GLU A 130 -3.55 4.85 9.43
N GLN A 131 -4.27 4.81 8.31
CA GLN A 131 -3.75 5.04 6.96
C GLN A 131 -4.66 5.94 6.11
N SER A 132 -5.51 6.75 6.74
CA SER A 132 -6.36 7.70 6.02
C SER A 132 -5.55 8.84 5.42
N ILE A 133 -5.99 9.39 4.30
CA ILE A 133 -5.40 10.61 3.74
C ILE A 133 -5.45 11.73 4.80
N PRO A 134 -4.32 12.37 5.15
CA PRO A 134 -4.29 13.46 6.11
C PRO A 134 -4.85 14.75 5.51
N THR A 135 -5.17 15.71 6.36
CA THR A 135 -5.39 17.11 5.96
C THR A 135 -4.05 17.83 5.82
N LEU A 136 -4.05 19.01 5.18
CA LEU A 136 -2.88 19.88 5.19
C LEU A 136 -2.58 20.35 6.63
N PRO A 137 -1.29 20.57 6.97
CA PRO A 137 -0.93 21.23 8.22
C PRO A 137 -1.63 22.59 8.32
N SER A 138 -2.20 22.87 9.49
CA SER A 138 -2.76 24.17 9.85
C SER A 138 -1.68 25.19 10.14
#